data_AF-A0A849I262-F1
#
_entry.id   AF-A0A849I262-F1
#
_cell.length_a   1.000
_cell.length_b   1.000
_cell.length_c   1.000
_cell.angle_alpha   90.00
_cell.angle_beta   90.00
_cell.angle_gamma   90.00
#
_symmetry.space_group_name_H-M   'P 1'
#
loop_
_entity.id
_entity.type
_entity.pdbx_description
1 polymer ?
#
loop_
_entity_poly.entity_id
_entity_poly.type
_entity_poly.pdbx_seq_one_letter_code
_entity_poly.pdbx_strand_id
1 'polypeptide(L)'
;MICRVSLCVAVLASAAFAAPLNVAQAQPARGAGPAFERVREVMNNRFKDLKLTGDPDKDFAALLIAHHEDLVFLAKTQLEYGGDRQLRQLAQRLEDETGKQISELKEWQVRSRQADYKAQPDQPPHGSGPLDRQAQAAPTSPSAPPASPPAPAGASAQPAANLPLVAGKVESVDTAQGKLTIEHGPIPNLNMDGMTMVFRAADPAMVRTIKKGDRIQFSADRVNGQITVTRIQKSR
;
A
#
# COMPACT_ATOMS: atom_id res chain seq x y z
N MET A 1 20.87 -91.59 -10.14
CA MET A 1 21.24 -90.79 -8.96
C MET A 1 22.38 -89.86 -9.35
N ILE A 2 22.22 -88.58 -9.00
CA ILE A 2 23.26 -87.52 -8.90
C ILE A 2 23.57 -86.66 -10.14
N CYS A 3 23.36 -85.35 -9.89
CA CYS A 3 23.95 -84.14 -10.46
C CYS A 3 23.79 -83.79 -11.94
N ARG A 4 23.04 -82.71 -12.19
CA ARG A 4 23.61 -81.55 -12.90
C ARG A 4 22.92 -80.24 -12.54
N VAL A 5 23.75 -79.34 -12.04
CA VAL A 5 23.53 -77.90 -11.82
C VAL A 5 23.12 -77.24 -13.13
N SER A 6 22.06 -76.43 -13.11
CA SER A 6 21.84 -75.42 -14.15
C SER A 6 21.43 -74.10 -13.49
N LEU A 7 22.38 -73.18 -13.50
CA LEU A 7 22.35 -71.82 -13.04
C LEU A 7 21.37 -71.01 -13.92
N CYS A 8 20.22 -70.59 -13.38
CA CYS A 8 19.37 -69.57 -14.01
C CYS A 8 19.63 -68.23 -13.32
N VAL A 9 20.34 -67.35 -14.02
CA VAL A 9 20.46 -65.93 -13.66
C VAL A 9 19.12 -65.26 -13.98
N ALA A 10 18.30 -65.02 -12.96
CA ALA A 10 17.09 -64.21 -13.10
C ALA A 10 17.49 -62.73 -13.10
N VAL A 11 17.43 -62.09 -14.26
CA VAL A 11 17.53 -60.63 -14.39
C VAL A 11 16.25 -60.03 -13.79
N LEU A 12 16.37 -59.46 -12.58
CA LEU A 12 15.33 -58.65 -11.96
C LEU A 12 15.25 -57.32 -12.73
N ALA A 13 14.23 -57.20 -13.59
CA ALA A 13 13.84 -55.92 -14.17
C ALA A 13 13.21 -55.06 -13.06
N SER A 14 13.99 -54.13 -12.51
CA SER A 14 13.50 -53.09 -11.60
C SER A 14 12.61 -52.12 -12.38
N ALA A 15 11.30 -52.36 -12.37
CA ALA A 15 10.32 -51.34 -12.72
C ALA A 15 10.18 -50.36 -11.55
N ALA A 16 10.96 -49.29 -11.57
CA ALA A 16 10.72 -48.13 -10.72
C ALA A 16 9.40 -47.49 -11.17
N PHE A 17 8.31 -47.80 -10.45
CA PHE A 17 7.09 -47.01 -10.52
C PHE A 17 7.39 -45.63 -9.92
N ALA A 18 7.73 -44.67 -10.79
CA ALA A 18 7.63 -43.26 -10.44
C ALA A 18 6.14 -42.93 -10.30
N ALA A 19 5.61 -43.08 -9.09
CA ALA A 19 4.32 -42.51 -8.75
C ALA A 19 4.41 -40.99 -8.98
N PRO A 20 3.48 -40.37 -9.72
CA PRO A 20 3.48 -38.92 -9.84
C PRO A 20 3.36 -38.35 -8.44
N LEU A 21 4.29 -37.46 -8.06
CA LEU A 21 4.13 -36.60 -6.91
C LEU A 21 2.88 -35.76 -7.17
N ASN A 22 1.75 -36.22 -6.64
CA ASN A 22 0.55 -35.41 -6.56
C ASN A 22 0.90 -34.28 -5.58
N VAL A 23 1.37 -33.16 -6.11
CA VAL A 23 1.47 -31.92 -5.34
C VAL A 23 0.03 -31.55 -5.04
N ALA A 24 -0.49 -32.07 -3.92
CA ALA A 24 -1.83 -31.79 -3.46
C ALA A 24 -1.96 -30.28 -3.37
N GLN A 25 -2.69 -29.68 -4.33
CA GLN A 25 -3.01 -28.26 -4.26
C GLN A 25 -3.76 -28.06 -2.97
N ALA A 26 -3.30 -27.11 -2.15
CA ALA A 26 -3.97 -26.75 -0.91
C ALA A 26 -5.37 -26.25 -1.24
N GLN A 27 -6.37 -27.11 -1.12
CA GLN A 27 -7.76 -26.73 -1.29
C GLN A 27 -8.19 -25.92 -0.07
N PRO A 28 -8.90 -24.79 -0.26
CA PRO A 28 -9.37 -23.97 0.85
C PRO A 28 -10.27 -24.81 1.75
N ALA A 29 -10.09 -24.68 3.08
CA ALA A 29 -10.96 -25.37 4.04
C ALA A 29 -12.43 -24.99 3.84
N ARG A 30 -13.35 -25.94 4.07
CA ARG A 30 -14.79 -25.70 3.97
C ARG A 30 -15.18 -24.56 4.93
N GLY A 31 -15.79 -23.49 4.42
CA GLY A 31 -16.17 -22.31 5.21
C GLY A 31 -15.21 -21.11 5.13
N ALA A 32 -14.10 -21.23 4.39
CA ALA A 32 -13.14 -20.13 4.24
C ALA A 32 -13.76 -18.84 3.65
N GLY A 33 -14.60 -18.95 2.61
CA GLY A 33 -15.24 -17.77 1.99
C GLY A 33 -16.02 -16.89 2.97
N PRO A 34 -17.05 -17.44 3.66
CA PRO A 34 -17.77 -16.71 4.69
C PRO A 34 -16.89 -16.20 5.84
N ALA A 35 -15.82 -16.91 6.21
CA ALA A 35 -14.90 -16.46 7.26
C ALA A 35 -14.18 -15.16 6.88
N PHE A 36 -13.62 -15.09 5.66
CA PHE A 36 -12.96 -13.86 5.18
C PHE A 36 -13.94 -12.73 4.90
N GLU A 37 -15.20 -13.02 4.55
CA GLU A 37 -16.25 -12.00 4.49
C GLU A 37 -16.52 -11.38 5.86
N ARG A 38 -16.57 -12.20 6.93
CA ARG A 38 -16.67 -11.69 8.31
C ARG A 38 -15.45 -10.87 8.72
N VAL A 39 -14.23 -11.26 8.31
CA VAL A 39 -13.02 -10.44 8.54
C VAL A 39 -13.20 -9.05 7.95
N ARG A 40 -13.61 -8.96 6.68
CA ARG A 40 -13.86 -7.67 6.02
C ARG A 40 -14.91 -6.85 6.76
N GLU A 41 -15.98 -7.47 7.24
CA GLU A 41 -17.02 -6.78 8.01
C GLU A 41 -16.51 -6.25 9.36
N VAL A 42 -15.81 -7.07 10.13
CA VAL A 42 -15.21 -6.69 11.41
C VAL A 42 -14.26 -5.50 11.23
N MET A 43 -13.35 -5.57 10.25
CA MET A 43 -12.42 -4.49 9.95
C MET A 43 -13.14 -3.20 9.57
N ASN A 44 -14.20 -3.29 8.76
CA ASN A 44 -14.97 -2.11 8.34
C ASN A 44 -15.73 -1.47 9.51
N ASN A 45 -16.16 -2.24 10.50
CA ASN A 45 -16.98 -1.74 11.61
C ASN A 45 -16.13 -1.24 12.78
N ARG A 46 -14.99 -1.88 13.08
CA ARG A 46 -14.14 -1.53 14.22
C ARG A 46 -13.73 -0.05 14.26
N PHE A 47 -13.44 0.55 13.10
CA PHE A 47 -13.07 1.97 13.03
C PHE A 47 -14.26 2.92 13.12
N LYS A 48 -15.47 2.50 12.71
CA LYS A 48 -16.67 3.36 12.76
C LYS A 48 -17.09 3.66 14.19
N ASP A 49 -16.89 2.69 15.08
CA ASP A 49 -17.32 2.78 16.48
C ASP A 49 -16.24 3.41 17.39
N LEU A 50 -15.06 3.73 16.84
CA LEU A 50 -13.97 4.31 17.61
C LEU A 50 -14.24 5.80 17.89
N LYS A 51 -14.45 6.14 19.18
CA LYS A 51 -14.60 7.53 19.62
C LYS A 51 -13.23 8.15 19.87
N LEU A 52 -12.90 9.14 19.04
CA LEU A 52 -11.71 9.96 19.23
C LEU A 52 -11.93 10.99 20.35
N THR A 53 -10.87 11.26 21.08
CA THR A 53 -10.84 12.10 22.27
C THR A 53 -10.37 13.52 21.98
N GLY A 54 -9.74 13.73 20.82
CA GLY A 54 -9.08 15.00 20.44
C GLY A 54 -7.64 15.11 20.96
N ASP A 55 -7.19 14.18 21.80
CA ASP A 55 -5.81 14.06 22.24
C ASP A 55 -5.04 13.22 21.21
N PRO A 56 -4.02 13.79 20.53
CA PRO A 56 -3.37 13.13 19.41
C PRO A 56 -2.65 11.85 19.80
N ASP A 57 -2.07 11.77 21.00
CA ASP A 57 -1.33 10.58 21.44
C ASP A 57 -2.30 9.46 21.82
N LYS A 58 -3.39 9.80 22.51
CA LYS A 58 -4.43 8.82 22.86
C LYS A 58 -5.16 8.30 21.62
N ASP A 59 -5.47 9.20 20.70
CA ASP A 59 -6.17 8.87 19.46
C ASP A 59 -5.26 8.06 18.53
N PHE A 60 -3.97 8.40 18.44
CA PHE A 60 -2.97 7.58 17.74
C PHE A 60 -2.89 6.17 18.31
N ALA A 61 -2.76 6.04 19.63
CA ALA A 61 -2.69 4.72 20.28
C ALA A 61 -3.98 3.92 20.07
N ALA A 62 -5.15 4.54 20.18
CA ALA A 62 -6.44 3.88 19.99
C ALA A 62 -6.63 3.39 18.54
N LEU A 63 -6.33 4.24 17.56
CA LEU A 63 -6.38 3.89 16.13
C LEU A 63 -5.39 2.78 15.79
N LEU A 64 -4.17 2.86 16.32
CA LEU A 64 -3.13 1.89 16.04
C LEU A 64 -3.48 0.52 16.64
N ILE A 65 -3.96 0.48 17.89
CA ILE A 65 -4.46 -0.76 18.52
C ILE A 65 -5.58 -1.38 17.67
N ALA A 66 -6.56 -0.58 17.25
CA ALA A 66 -7.67 -1.08 16.42
C ALA A 66 -7.18 -1.70 15.10
N HIS A 67 -6.25 -1.02 14.42
CA HIS A 67 -5.64 -1.51 13.18
C HIS A 67 -4.86 -2.82 13.38
N HIS A 68 -4.12 -2.90 14.49
CA HIS A 68 -3.34 -4.08 14.82
C HIS A 68 -4.25 -5.27 15.16
N GLU A 69 -5.34 -5.04 15.91
CA GLU A 69 -6.31 -6.09 16.21
C GLU A 69 -7.01 -6.63 14.94
N ASP A 70 -7.17 -5.81 13.91
CA ASP A 70 -7.68 -6.25 12.59
C ASP A 70 -6.68 -7.16 11.87
N LEU A 71 -5.40 -6.79 11.89
CA LEU A 71 -4.34 -7.60 11.29
C LEU A 71 -4.18 -8.94 12.01
N VAL A 72 -4.29 -8.96 13.34
CA VAL A 72 -4.31 -10.21 14.14
C VAL A 72 -5.52 -11.06 13.77
N PHE A 73 -6.70 -10.46 13.59
CA PHE A 73 -7.91 -11.21 13.23
C PHE A 73 -7.79 -11.84 11.84
N LEU A 74 -7.25 -11.11 10.87
CA LEU A 74 -6.95 -11.62 9.53
C LEU A 74 -5.92 -12.76 9.58
N ALA A 75 -4.84 -12.58 10.33
CA ALA A 75 -3.80 -13.59 10.51
C ALA A 75 -4.36 -14.89 11.11
N LYS A 76 -5.16 -14.78 12.18
CA LYS A 76 -5.83 -15.93 12.80
C LYS A 76 -6.74 -16.66 11.84
N THR A 77 -7.49 -15.93 11.01
CA THR A 77 -8.36 -16.54 9.99
C THR A 77 -7.54 -17.31 8.94
N GLN A 78 -6.38 -16.78 8.53
CA GLN A 78 -5.46 -17.51 7.65
C GLN A 78 -4.87 -18.76 8.32
N LEU A 79 -4.57 -18.71 9.62
CA LEU A 79 -4.11 -19.87 10.39
C LEU A 79 -5.22 -20.91 10.62
N GLU A 80 -6.49 -20.52 10.60
CA GLU A 80 -7.60 -21.45 10.76
C GLU A 80 -8.01 -22.11 9.42
N TYR A 81 -8.16 -21.31 8.36
CA TYR A 81 -8.75 -21.76 7.10
C TYR A 81 -7.76 -21.90 5.93
N GLY A 82 -6.59 -21.27 6.03
CA GLY A 82 -5.58 -21.26 4.97
C GLY A 82 -4.75 -22.54 4.94
N GLY A 83 -4.41 -23.02 3.74
CA GLY A 83 -3.61 -24.25 3.56
C GLY A 83 -2.16 -24.02 3.12
N ASP A 84 -1.82 -22.83 2.61
CA ASP A 84 -0.47 -22.54 2.13
C ASP A 84 0.53 -22.37 3.28
N ARG A 85 1.66 -23.10 3.24
CA ARG A 85 2.65 -23.08 4.32
C ARG A 85 3.33 -21.73 4.49
N GLN A 86 3.66 -21.04 3.40
CA GLN A 86 4.34 -19.75 3.47
C GLN A 86 3.39 -18.68 4.05
N LEU A 87 2.13 -18.69 3.62
CA LEU A 87 1.13 -17.75 4.12
C LEU A 87 0.77 -18.01 5.58
N ARG A 88 0.72 -19.27 6.03
CA ARG A 88 0.53 -19.57 7.46
C ARG A 88 1.72 -19.13 8.30
N GLN A 89 2.95 -19.30 7.82
CA GLN A 89 4.14 -18.79 8.52
C GLN A 89 4.16 -17.25 8.59
N LEU A 90 3.73 -16.58 7.53
CA LEU A 90 3.54 -15.13 7.56
C LEU A 90 2.48 -14.73 8.58
N ALA A 91 1.32 -15.40 8.57
CA ALA A 91 0.24 -15.13 9.50
C ALA A 91 0.67 -15.30 10.97
N GLN A 92 1.43 -16.36 11.30
CA GLN A 92 1.96 -16.55 12.64
C GLN A 92 2.86 -15.39 13.07
N ARG A 93 3.82 -14.97 12.22
CA ARG A 93 4.70 -13.84 12.55
C ARG A 93 3.91 -12.54 12.73
N LEU A 94 2.93 -12.29 11.87
CA LEU A 94 2.06 -11.13 11.99
C LEU A 94 1.29 -11.15 13.30
N GLU A 95 0.70 -12.27 13.70
CA GLU A 95 0.02 -12.40 14.99
C GLU A 95 0.97 -12.10 16.16
N ASP A 96 2.16 -12.69 16.16
CA ASP A 96 3.12 -12.57 17.25
C ASP A 96 3.68 -11.13 17.39
N GLU A 97 4.09 -10.51 16.28
CA GLU A 97 4.67 -9.17 16.26
C GLU A 97 3.60 -8.12 16.60
N THR A 98 2.44 -8.23 15.98
CA THR A 98 1.33 -7.30 16.17
C THR A 98 0.76 -7.42 17.59
N GLY A 99 0.70 -8.62 18.15
CA GLY A 99 0.28 -8.86 19.54
C GLY A 99 1.18 -8.19 20.58
N LYS A 100 2.49 -8.16 20.33
CA LYS A 100 3.45 -7.43 21.17
C LYS A 100 3.21 -5.92 21.11
N GLN A 101 3.05 -5.37 19.91
CA GLN A 101 2.79 -3.94 19.71
C GLN A 101 1.48 -3.50 20.37
N ILE A 102 0.41 -4.31 20.27
CA ILE A 102 -0.85 -4.06 21.00
C ILE A 102 -0.60 -4.01 22.51
N SER A 103 0.20 -4.93 23.04
CA SER A 103 0.50 -4.99 24.47
C SER A 103 1.28 -3.74 24.92
N GLU A 104 2.32 -3.35 24.19
CA GLU A 104 3.11 -2.14 24.47
C GLU A 104 2.25 -0.86 24.44
N LEU A 105 1.34 -0.75 23.46
CA LEU A 105 0.42 0.39 23.37
C LEU A 105 -0.60 0.39 24.52
N LYS A 106 -1.14 -0.76 24.91
CA LYS A 106 -2.07 -0.89 26.05
C LYS A 106 -1.38 -0.58 27.38
N GLU A 107 -0.13 -1.03 27.55
CA GLU A 107 0.71 -0.68 28.71
C GLU A 107 0.98 0.82 28.76
N TRP A 108 1.32 1.42 27.61
CA TRP A 108 1.47 2.87 27.51
C TRP A 108 0.16 3.59 27.87
N GLN A 109 -1.01 3.13 27.43
CA GLN A 109 -2.31 3.72 27.79
C GLN A 109 -2.62 3.63 29.29
N VAL A 110 -2.13 2.59 29.98
CA VAL A 110 -2.25 2.50 31.45
C VAL A 110 -1.32 3.50 32.11
N ARG A 111 -0.05 3.52 31.70
CA ARG A 111 0.96 4.44 32.24
C ARG A 111 0.62 5.91 32.00
N SER A 112 0.10 6.26 30.82
CA SER A 112 -0.24 7.64 30.46
C SER A 112 -1.41 8.23 31.27
N ARG A 113 -2.14 7.39 32.02
CA ARG A 113 -3.20 7.80 32.95
C ARG A 113 -2.72 7.99 34.39
N GLN A 114 -1.48 7.63 34.70
CA GLN A 114 -0.92 7.78 36.04
C GLN A 114 -0.62 9.24 36.34
N ALA A 115 -0.80 9.66 37.60
CA ALA A 115 -0.68 11.06 38.01
C ALA A 115 0.75 11.62 37.88
N ASP A 116 1.75 10.74 37.89
CA ASP A 116 3.17 11.05 37.74
C ASP A 116 3.66 10.99 36.29
N TYR A 117 2.79 10.66 35.33
CA TYR A 117 3.13 10.65 33.91
C TYR A 117 3.46 12.06 33.42
N LYS A 118 4.63 12.20 32.78
CA LYS A 118 5.06 13.44 32.13
C LYS A 118 5.36 13.18 30.66
N ALA A 119 4.62 13.85 29.79
CA ALA A 119 4.92 13.87 28.36
C ALA A 119 6.24 14.63 28.08
N GLN A 120 6.81 14.46 26.89
CA GLN A 120 8.04 15.15 26.50
C GLN A 120 7.85 16.68 26.56
N PRO A 121 8.88 17.44 26.96
CA PRO A 121 8.76 18.89 27.18
C PRO A 121 8.53 19.71 25.90
N ASP A 122 8.89 19.19 24.73
CA ASP A 122 8.84 19.90 23.45
C ASP A 122 7.64 19.49 22.57
N GLN A 123 6.49 19.23 23.19
CA GLN A 123 5.29 18.81 22.45
C GLN A 123 4.69 20.02 21.70
N PRO A 124 4.44 19.93 20.39
CA PRO A 124 3.81 21.00 19.65
C PRO A 124 2.39 21.27 20.20
N PRO A 125 1.96 22.54 20.24
CA PRO A 125 0.63 22.88 20.74
C PRO A 125 -0.47 22.18 19.94
N HIS A 126 -1.50 21.72 20.64
CA HIS A 126 -2.67 21.06 20.04
C HIS A 126 -3.28 21.93 18.93
N GLY A 127 -3.58 21.33 17.77
CA GLY A 127 -4.20 22.02 16.63
C GLY A 127 -3.26 22.88 15.78
N SER A 128 -1.93 22.80 16.00
CA SER A 128 -0.93 23.48 15.15
C SER A 128 -0.31 22.55 14.10
N GLY A 129 -0.92 21.38 13.90
CA GLY A 129 -0.45 20.38 12.97
C GLY A 129 -0.50 20.88 11.51
N PRO A 130 0.31 20.31 10.60
CA PRO A 130 0.23 20.62 9.18
C PRO A 130 -1.18 20.42 8.57
N LEU A 131 -1.94 19.44 9.09
CA LEU A 131 -3.31 19.17 8.67
C LEU A 131 -4.28 20.28 9.12
N ASP A 132 -4.10 20.83 10.33
CA ASP A 132 -4.92 21.94 10.85
C ASP A 132 -4.66 23.24 10.09
N ARG A 133 -3.41 23.50 9.71
CA ARG A 133 -3.04 24.66 8.87
C ARG A 133 -3.67 24.61 7.49
N GLN A 134 -3.80 23.43 6.89
CA GLN A 134 -4.49 23.27 5.61
C GLN A 134 -6.01 23.46 5.74
N ALA A 135 -6.60 23.03 6.86
CA ALA A 135 -8.03 23.24 7.13
C ALA A 135 -8.36 24.72 7.43
N GLN A 136 -7.47 25.45 8.11
CA GLN A 136 -7.64 26.88 8.44
C GLN A 136 -7.28 27.82 7.28
N ALA A 137 -6.51 27.36 6.29
CA ALA A 137 -6.16 28.12 5.09
C ALA A 137 -7.26 28.12 4.01
N ALA A 138 -8.42 27.51 4.27
CA ALA A 138 -9.59 27.65 3.39
C ALA A 138 -10.15 29.08 3.51
N PRO A 139 -10.30 29.85 2.42
CA PRO A 139 -10.58 31.27 2.49
C PRO A 139 -12.04 31.56 2.85
N THR A 140 -12.25 32.30 3.95
CA THR A 140 -13.43 33.16 4.08
C THR A 140 -13.37 34.23 2.99
N SER A 141 -14.13 34.05 1.93
CA SER A 141 -14.31 35.07 0.89
C SER A 141 -15.38 36.08 1.33
N PRO A 142 -15.11 37.40 1.39
CA PRO A 142 -16.17 38.40 1.39
C PRO A 142 -16.62 38.68 -0.05
N SER A 143 -17.94 38.85 -0.18
CA SER A 143 -18.73 39.01 -1.40
C SER A 143 -18.40 40.25 -2.25
N ALA A 144 -18.35 40.09 -3.58
CA ALA A 144 -18.66 41.12 -4.59
C ALA A 144 -18.99 40.43 -5.95
N PRO A 145 -19.75 41.08 -6.88
CA PRO A 145 -20.93 40.50 -7.57
C PRO A 145 -20.66 39.80 -8.94
N PRO A 146 -21.68 39.22 -9.61
CA PRO A 146 -21.51 38.25 -10.67
C PRO A 146 -21.53 38.85 -12.08
N ALA A 147 -20.83 38.21 -13.01
CA ALA A 147 -21.15 38.25 -14.45
C ALA A 147 -20.70 36.93 -15.11
N SER A 148 -21.65 36.25 -15.75
CA SER A 148 -21.48 35.12 -16.70
C SER A 148 -22.01 35.57 -18.08
N PRO A 149 -22.12 34.75 -19.16
CA PRO A 149 -21.46 33.52 -19.67
C PRO A 149 -21.10 33.71 -21.19
N PRO A 150 -21.02 32.74 -22.17
CA PRO A 150 -21.26 31.29 -22.19
C PRO A 150 -20.27 30.39 -22.99
N ALA A 151 -20.59 29.09 -22.99
CA ALA A 151 -19.90 27.88 -23.49
C ALA A 151 -19.82 27.76 -25.04
N PRO A 152 -19.30 26.66 -25.67
CA PRO A 152 -20.06 25.39 -25.71
C PRO A 152 -19.26 24.05 -25.83
N ALA A 153 -19.97 22.99 -25.42
CA ALA A 153 -20.13 21.66 -26.06
C ALA A 153 -18.93 20.70 -26.26
N GLY A 154 -19.16 19.44 -25.88
CA GLY A 154 -18.45 18.29 -26.43
C GLY A 154 -18.64 17.00 -25.65
N ALA A 155 -19.66 16.22 -26.00
CA ALA A 155 -19.89 14.88 -25.50
C ALA A 155 -18.85 13.85 -25.98
N SER A 156 -18.83 12.69 -25.30
CA SER A 156 -18.59 11.32 -25.81
C SER A 156 -17.30 10.60 -25.35
N ALA A 157 -17.54 9.49 -24.64
CA ALA A 157 -16.95 8.15 -24.80
C ALA A 157 -15.43 7.91 -24.67
N GLN A 158 -15.09 7.00 -23.74
CA GLN A 158 -13.76 6.41 -23.50
C GLN A 158 -13.24 5.56 -24.67
N PRO A 159 -11.91 5.36 -24.78
CA PRO A 159 -11.35 4.03 -24.50
C PRO A 159 -10.04 4.05 -23.69
N ALA A 160 -9.75 2.93 -23.01
CA ALA A 160 -8.56 2.72 -22.21
C ALA A 160 -7.26 2.75 -23.04
N ALA A 161 -6.36 3.70 -22.76
CA ALA A 161 -4.89 3.63 -22.92
C ALA A 161 -4.17 4.99 -22.68
N ASN A 162 -4.71 5.86 -21.81
CA ASN A 162 -4.19 7.22 -21.64
C ASN A 162 -4.17 7.59 -20.15
N LEU A 163 -3.05 7.37 -19.46
CA LEU A 163 -2.87 8.02 -18.16
C LEU A 163 -2.95 9.55 -18.38
N PRO A 164 -3.54 10.31 -17.45
CA PRO A 164 -3.62 11.75 -17.59
C PRO A 164 -2.22 12.33 -17.75
N LEU A 165 -2.05 13.14 -18.79
CA LEU A 165 -0.85 13.93 -18.99
C LEU A 165 -0.90 15.11 -18.02
N VAL A 166 -0.06 15.05 -17.00
CA VAL A 166 0.03 16.09 -15.99
C VAL A 166 1.06 17.10 -16.45
N ALA A 167 0.68 18.38 -16.47
CA ALA A 167 1.61 19.45 -16.73
C ALA A 167 2.61 19.55 -15.57
N GLY A 168 3.88 19.66 -15.88
CA GLY A 168 4.94 19.86 -14.91
C GLY A 168 6.09 20.68 -15.48
N LYS A 169 6.87 21.26 -14.59
CA LYS A 169 8.08 22.00 -14.91
C LYS A 169 9.26 21.28 -14.30
N VAL A 170 10.27 21.00 -15.12
CA VAL A 170 11.47 20.33 -14.64
C VAL A 170 12.31 21.31 -13.83
N GLU A 171 12.56 21.00 -12.57
CA GLU A 171 13.40 21.82 -11.70
C GLU A 171 14.83 21.29 -11.64
N SER A 172 15.01 19.96 -11.71
CA SER A 172 16.32 19.33 -11.74
C SER A 172 16.27 17.98 -12.45
N VAL A 173 17.40 17.58 -13.03
CA VAL A 173 17.55 16.35 -13.81
C VAL A 173 18.82 15.65 -13.38
N ASP A 174 18.70 14.43 -12.85
CA ASP A 174 19.82 13.55 -12.53
C ASP A 174 19.85 12.38 -13.52
N THR A 175 20.66 12.54 -14.57
CA THR A 175 20.90 11.51 -15.59
C THR A 175 21.71 10.34 -15.08
N ALA A 176 22.45 10.48 -13.99
CA ALA A 176 23.25 9.40 -13.41
C ALA A 176 22.36 8.42 -12.62
N GLN A 177 21.34 8.94 -11.93
CA GLN A 177 20.40 8.13 -11.14
C GLN A 177 19.05 7.89 -11.83
N GLY A 178 18.79 8.50 -12.99
CA GLY A 178 17.52 8.42 -13.71
C GLY A 178 16.37 9.08 -12.95
N LYS A 179 16.67 10.14 -12.19
CA LYS A 179 15.71 10.87 -11.34
C LYS A 179 15.47 12.27 -11.90
N LEU A 180 14.26 12.77 -11.77
CA LEU A 180 13.87 14.12 -12.19
C LEU A 180 13.09 14.77 -11.07
N THR A 181 13.50 15.97 -10.69
CA THR A 181 12.69 16.82 -9.81
C THR A 181 11.75 17.62 -10.70
N ILE A 182 10.45 17.37 -10.58
CA ILE A 182 9.43 18.00 -11.40
C ILE A 182 8.44 18.68 -10.45
N GLU A 183 8.24 19.98 -10.66
CA GLU A 183 7.12 20.73 -10.12
C GLU A 183 5.89 20.35 -10.93
N HIS A 184 5.03 19.50 -10.37
CA HIS A 184 3.89 18.94 -11.08
C HIS A 184 2.60 19.62 -10.68
N GLY A 185 1.65 19.70 -11.61
CA GLY A 185 0.26 19.99 -11.29
C GLY A 185 -0.42 18.81 -10.60
N PRO A 186 -1.72 18.90 -10.29
CA PRO A 186 -2.45 17.80 -9.66
C PRO A 186 -2.37 16.52 -10.51
N ILE A 187 -1.92 15.43 -9.89
CA ILE A 187 -1.87 14.08 -10.47
C ILE A 187 -3.04 13.29 -9.89
N PRO A 188 -4.21 13.28 -10.56
CA PRO A 188 -5.41 12.62 -10.04
C PRO A 188 -5.21 11.10 -9.87
N ASN A 189 -4.40 10.46 -10.72
CA ASN A 189 -4.16 9.02 -10.65
C ASN A 189 -3.33 8.57 -9.43
N LEU A 190 -2.60 9.50 -8.80
CA LEU A 190 -1.84 9.23 -7.58
C LEU A 190 -2.45 9.92 -6.35
N ASN A 191 -3.62 10.56 -6.50
CA ASN A 191 -4.25 11.41 -5.49
C ASN A 191 -3.27 12.45 -4.89
N MET A 192 -2.41 13.03 -5.74
CA MET A 192 -1.41 14.03 -5.34
C MET A 192 -1.76 15.40 -5.93
N ASP A 193 -1.87 16.43 -5.09
CA ASP A 193 -2.00 17.80 -5.54
C ASP A 193 -0.68 18.34 -6.12
N GLY A 194 -0.72 19.54 -6.71
CA GLY A 194 0.46 20.10 -7.36
C GLY A 194 1.58 20.41 -6.36
N MET A 195 2.73 19.76 -6.50
CA MET A 195 3.92 19.99 -5.67
C MET A 195 5.20 19.62 -6.42
N THR A 196 6.35 19.96 -5.84
CA THR A 196 7.65 19.55 -6.36
C THR A 196 8.08 18.23 -5.75
N MET A 197 8.28 17.20 -6.58
CA MET A 197 8.74 15.90 -6.12
C MET A 197 9.78 15.29 -7.06
N VAL A 198 10.58 14.36 -6.53
CA VAL A 198 11.52 13.54 -7.29
C VAL A 198 10.80 12.33 -7.86
N PHE A 199 10.79 12.24 -9.19
CA PHE A 199 10.25 11.15 -9.96
C PHE A 199 11.39 10.30 -10.55
N ARG A 200 11.17 8.98 -10.67
CA ARG A 200 12.08 8.10 -11.43
C ARG A 200 11.61 7.99 -12.87
N ALA A 201 12.48 8.10 -13.86
CA ALA A 201 12.09 7.82 -15.25
C ALA A 201 12.02 6.30 -15.49
N ALA A 202 10.97 5.85 -16.18
CA ALA A 202 10.90 4.48 -16.67
C ALA A 202 11.98 4.21 -17.73
N ASP A 203 12.27 5.21 -18.57
CA ASP A 203 13.31 5.14 -19.59
C ASP A 203 14.35 6.27 -19.38
N PRO A 204 15.64 5.94 -19.15
CA PRO A 204 16.71 6.93 -19.00
C PRO A 204 16.92 7.79 -20.25
N ALA A 205 16.47 7.36 -21.43
CA ALA A 205 16.53 8.16 -22.65
C ALA A 205 15.61 9.40 -22.57
N MET A 206 14.47 9.31 -21.86
CA MET A 206 13.56 10.44 -21.69
C MET A 206 14.28 11.60 -21.00
N VAL A 207 15.04 11.30 -19.94
CA VAL A 207 15.78 12.25 -19.11
C VAL A 207 16.83 13.06 -19.89
N ARG A 208 17.40 12.47 -20.95
CA ARG A 208 18.42 13.13 -21.80
C ARG A 208 17.82 14.16 -22.75
N THR A 209 16.52 14.08 -23.03
CA THR A 209 15.83 14.98 -23.97
C THR A 209 15.28 16.25 -23.31
N ILE A 210 15.42 16.36 -21.99
CA ILE A 210 14.83 17.42 -21.17
C ILE A 210 15.91 18.08 -20.33
N LYS A 211 15.77 19.38 -20.11
CA LYS A 211 16.68 20.16 -19.27
C LYS A 211 15.91 20.88 -18.17
N LYS A 212 16.64 21.27 -17.12
CA LYS A 212 16.12 22.15 -16.06
C LYS A 212 15.44 23.38 -16.69
N GLY A 213 14.22 23.65 -16.24
CA GLY A 213 13.37 24.76 -16.67
C GLY A 213 12.38 24.43 -17.79
N ASP A 214 12.48 23.27 -18.45
CA ASP A 214 11.55 22.90 -19.51
C ASP A 214 10.16 22.57 -18.93
N ARG A 215 9.11 23.07 -19.60
CA ARG A 215 7.73 22.65 -19.37
C ARG A 215 7.48 21.34 -20.11
N ILE A 216 6.96 20.36 -19.39
CA ILE A 216 6.67 19.04 -19.90
C ILE A 216 5.25 18.64 -19.51
N GLN A 217 4.67 17.75 -20.29
CA GLN A 217 3.53 16.95 -19.87
C GLN A 217 4.02 15.54 -19.64
N PHE A 218 3.74 14.99 -18.47
CA PHE A 218 4.22 13.66 -18.11
C PHE A 218 3.10 12.84 -17.46
N SER A 219 3.22 11.53 -17.58
CA SER A 219 2.35 10.58 -16.87
C SER A 219 3.22 9.78 -15.91
N ALA A 220 2.79 9.75 -14.65
CA ALA A 220 3.44 8.98 -13.60
C ALA A 220 2.47 7.92 -13.06
N ASP A 221 3.04 6.78 -12.69
CA ASP A 221 2.32 5.68 -12.07
C ASP A 221 3.16 5.07 -10.95
N ARG A 222 2.51 4.33 -10.05
CA ARG A 222 3.18 3.62 -8.97
C ARG A 222 3.55 2.21 -9.43
N VAL A 223 4.79 2.05 -9.89
CA VAL A 223 5.34 0.74 -10.32
C VAL A 223 6.15 0.15 -9.17
N ASN A 224 5.78 -1.03 -8.67
CA ASN A 224 6.45 -1.70 -7.54
C ASN A 224 6.59 -0.82 -6.28
N GLY A 225 5.59 0.02 -6.00
CA GLY A 225 5.61 0.96 -4.87
C GLY A 225 6.40 2.25 -5.10
N GLN A 226 7.07 2.41 -6.24
CA GLN A 226 7.84 3.60 -6.59
C GLN A 226 7.14 4.47 -7.64
N ILE A 227 7.16 5.79 -7.43
CA ILE A 227 6.59 6.75 -8.37
C ILE A 227 7.50 6.84 -9.61
N THR A 228 7.00 6.32 -10.72
CA THR A 228 7.74 6.15 -11.97
C THR A 228 7.03 6.86 -13.11
N VAL A 229 7.77 7.68 -13.85
CA VAL A 229 7.28 8.39 -15.02
C VAL A 229 7.34 7.46 -16.21
N THR A 230 6.16 7.08 -16.68
CA THR A 230 5.97 6.14 -17.80
C THR A 230 5.96 6.85 -19.15
N ARG A 231 5.66 8.17 -19.15
CA ARG A 231 5.62 8.96 -20.38
C ARG A 231 6.03 10.41 -20.10
N ILE A 232 6.84 11.00 -20.97
CA ILE A 232 7.16 12.43 -20.96
C ILE A 232 7.05 13.01 -22.37
N GLN A 233 6.46 14.19 -22.46
CA GLN A 233 6.35 14.99 -23.68
C GLN A 233 6.73 16.43 -23.36
N LYS A 234 7.49 17.07 -24.25
CA LYS A 234 7.83 18.48 -24.11
C LYS A 234 6.62 19.33 -24.50
N SER A 235 6.17 20.18 -23.58
CA SER A 235 5.16 21.19 -23.88
C SER A 235 5.86 22.29 -24.69
N ARG A 236 5.44 22.48 -25.94
CA ARG A 236 6.05 23.47 -26.84
C ARG A 236 5.75 24.90 -26.38
#